data_AF-A0A6S6W7B9-F1
#
_entry.id   AF-A0A6S6W7B9-F1
#
_cell.length_a   1.000
_cell.length_b   1.000
_cell.length_c   1.000
_cell.angle_alpha   90.00
_cell.angle_beta   90.00
_cell.angle_gamma   90.00
#
_symmetry.space_group_name_H-M   'P 1'
#
loop_
_entity.id
_entity.type
_entity.pdbx_description
1 polymer ?
#
loop_
_entity_poly.entity_id
_entity_poly.type
_entity_poly.pdbx_seq_one_letter_code
_entity_poly.pdbx_strand_id
1 'polypeptide(L)'
;MKVLTKEEEEAHYNATLKGGSLGGVIGTAIGAAGVMAASRRYHSFRALTVPFRAFLVASTGTFAAVIAADRASAQYDIEHTPEKKRQIEREKEREALYESNKTAIERAKDWATANRYPLLFGFWVASMAGSWHMVNRNPYLSGSQKLVQARMYAQGGTLAALLGSFAIEGADAAKGKGRWETIRIIDPNDPEHKHVIEKKIHHERYAGEDQWREMVEAEEQREKERKAAAQGRQQQAKQHQNAADKKEEKAEKGEQKNKEKA
;
A
#
# COMPACT_ATOMS: atom_id res chain seq x y z
N MET A 1 -9.52 19.05 9.54
CA MET A 1 -10.29 18.36 8.49
C MET A 1 -10.66 19.39 7.43
N LYS A 2 -10.37 19.14 6.15
CA LYS A 2 -10.86 20.00 5.07
C LYS A 2 -12.38 19.78 4.96
N VAL A 3 -13.16 20.85 5.05
CA VAL A 3 -14.60 20.78 4.76
C VAL A 3 -14.73 20.68 3.24
N LEU A 4 -15.29 19.59 2.74
CA LEU A 4 -15.52 19.40 1.32
C LEU A 4 -16.57 20.39 0.82
N THR A 5 -16.38 20.89 -0.40
CA THR A 5 -17.43 21.63 -1.08
C THR A 5 -18.57 20.67 -1.45
N LYS A 6 -19.80 21.18 -1.57
CA LYS A 6 -20.96 20.34 -1.97
C LYS A 6 -20.74 19.67 -3.33
N GLU A 7 -20.07 20.34 -4.24
CA GLU A 7 -19.73 19.80 -5.57
C GLU A 7 -18.72 18.65 -5.48
N GLU A 8 -17.68 18.77 -4.64
CA GLU A 8 -16.72 17.68 -4.39
C GLU A 8 -17.39 16.47 -3.73
N GLU A 9 -18.36 16.70 -2.83
CA GLU A 9 -19.14 15.64 -2.17
C GLU A 9 -20.04 14.90 -3.15
N GLU A 10 -20.77 15.61 -4.01
CA GLU A 10 -21.60 15.00 -5.05
C GLU A 10 -20.76 14.22 -6.07
N ALA A 11 -19.60 14.74 -6.46
CA ALA A 11 -18.69 14.05 -7.36
C ALA A 11 -18.11 12.78 -6.74
N HIS A 12 -17.72 12.81 -5.45
CA HIS A 12 -17.31 11.62 -4.69
C HIS A 12 -18.44 10.59 -4.59
N TYR A 13 -19.66 11.05 -4.28
CA TYR A 13 -20.84 10.19 -4.20
C TYR A 13 -21.14 9.51 -5.54
N ASN A 14 -21.08 10.25 -6.65
CA ASN A 14 -21.28 9.73 -7.99
C ASN A 14 -20.21 8.71 -8.40
N ALA A 15 -18.95 8.94 -8.04
CA ALA A 15 -17.87 7.97 -8.29
C ALA A 15 -18.10 6.66 -7.52
N THR A 16 -18.47 6.77 -6.24
CA THR A 16 -18.78 5.64 -5.36
C THR A 16 -19.98 4.84 -5.89
N LEU A 17 -21.06 5.50 -6.30
CA LEU A 17 -22.23 4.86 -6.89
C LEU A 17 -21.91 4.16 -8.21
N LYS A 18 -21.11 4.77 -9.09
CA LYS A 18 -20.69 4.14 -10.35
C LYS A 18 -19.87 2.88 -10.09
N GLY A 19 -18.91 2.94 -9.18
CA GLY A 19 -18.12 1.76 -8.77
C GLY A 19 -18.98 0.66 -8.17
N GLY A 20 -19.84 1.01 -7.21
CA GLY A 20 -20.71 0.06 -6.52
C GLY A 20 -21.75 -0.59 -7.44
N SER A 21 -22.39 0.18 -8.33
CA SER A 21 -23.36 -0.35 -9.29
C SER A 21 -22.72 -1.30 -10.30
N LEU A 22 -21.54 -0.94 -10.83
CA LEU A 22 -20.78 -1.81 -11.73
C LEU A 22 -20.36 -3.11 -11.02
N GLY A 23 -19.81 -3.00 -9.81
CA GLY A 23 -19.44 -4.15 -8.98
C GLY A 23 -20.64 -5.04 -8.64
N GLY A 24 -21.80 -4.44 -8.34
CA GLY A 24 -23.03 -5.15 -8.05
C GLY A 24 -23.59 -5.92 -9.25
N VAL A 25 -23.58 -5.33 -10.45
CA VAL A 25 -23.99 -6.02 -11.68
C VAL A 25 -23.07 -7.20 -11.98
N ILE A 26 -21.75 -6.98 -11.92
CA ILE A 26 -20.75 -8.05 -12.16
C ILE A 26 -20.89 -9.15 -11.11
N GLY A 27 -20.98 -8.80 -9.82
CA GLY A 27 -21.13 -9.75 -8.73
C GLY A 27 -22.41 -10.57 -8.81
N THR A 28 -23.53 -9.94 -9.18
CA THR A 28 -24.82 -10.61 -9.38
C THR A 28 -24.74 -11.56 -10.58
N ALA A 29 -24.11 -11.15 -11.69
CA ALA A 29 -23.93 -12.00 -12.86
C ALA A 29 -23.07 -13.23 -12.54
N ILE A 30 -21.96 -13.05 -11.82
CA ILE A 30 -21.10 -14.15 -11.35
C ILE A 30 -21.87 -15.07 -10.40
N GLY A 31 -22.61 -14.49 -9.44
CA GLY A 31 -23.44 -15.24 -8.50
C GLY A 31 -24.50 -16.08 -9.21
N ALA A 32 -25.21 -15.49 -10.16
CA ALA A 32 -26.22 -16.18 -10.96
C ALA A 32 -25.62 -17.31 -11.80
N ALA A 33 -24.49 -17.05 -12.47
CA ALA A 33 -23.78 -18.07 -13.23
C ALA A 33 -23.31 -19.23 -12.33
N GLY A 34 -22.77 -18.92 -11.14
CA GLY A 34 -22.34 -19.90 -10.15
C GLY A 34 -23.49 -20.79 -9.65
N VAL A 35 -24.61 -20.17 -9.26
CA VAL A 35 -25.80 -20.90 -8.81
C VAL A 35 -26.39 -21.75 -9.94
N MET A 36 -26.41 -21.25 -11.17
CA MET A 36 -26.90 -22.00 -12.33
C MET A 36 -26.01 -23.20 -12.65
N ALA A 37 -24.68 -23.02 -12.68
CA ALA A 37 -23.72 -24.10 -12.90
C ALA A 37 -23.81 -25.18 -11.80
N ALA A 38 -23.88 -24.77 -10.54
CA ALA A 38 -24.02 -25.67 -9.40
C ALA A 38 -25.35 -26.45 -9.46
N SER A 39 -26.45 -25.80 -9.85
CA SER A 39 -27.77 -26.44 -10.00
C SER A 39 -27.81 -27.48 -11.13
N ARG A 40 -27.02 -27.29 -12.20
CA ARG A 40 -26.86 -28.29 -13.26
C ARG A 40 -26.06 -29.50 -12.78
N ARG A 41 -24.96 -29.28 -12.06
CA ARG A 41 -24.02 -30.35 -11.68
C ARG A 41 -24.44 -31.16 -10.45
N TYR A 42 -25.08 -30.52 -9.47
CA TYR A 42 -25.33 -31.09 -8.14
C TYR A 42 -26.82 -31.11 -7.80
N HIS A 43 -27.33 -32.28 -7.41
CA HIS A 43 -28.73 -32.45 -7.01
C HIS A 43 -29.08 -31.61 -5.77
N SER A 44 -28.17 -31.48 -4.80
CA SER A 44 -28.39 -30.68 -3.59
C SER A 44 -28.67 -29.21 -3.88
N PHE A 45 -27.99 -28.61 -4.88
CA PHE A 45 -28.27 -27.23 -5.30
C PHE A 45 -29.61 -27.11 -6.03
N ARG A 46 -29.98 -28.14 -6.79
CA ARG A 46 -31.30 -28.25 -7.45
C ARG A 46 -32.45 -28.52 -6.48
N ALA A 47 -32.17 -29.02 -5.29
CA ALA A 47 -33.15 -29.20 -4.23
C ALA A 47 -33.37 -27.93 -3.39
N LEU A 48 -32.49 -26.92 -3.49
CA LEU A 48 -32.67 -25.62 -2.82
C LEU A 48 -33.94 -24.92 -3.31
N THR A 49 -34.67 -24.28 -2.41
CA THR A 49 -35.84 -23.48 -2.74
C THR A 49 -35.45 -22.24 -3.55
N VAL A 50 -36.40 -21.70 -4.32
CA VAL A 50 -36.17 -20.48 -5.13
C VAL A 50 -35.69 -19.30 -4.27
N PRO A 51 -36.26 -19.01 -3.08
CA PRO A 51 -35.76 -17.95 -2.22
C PRO A 51 -34.30 -18.13 -1.80
N PHE A 52 -33.88 -19.36 -1.50
CA PHE A 52 -32.50 -19.65 -1.12
C PHE A 52 -31.51 -19.39 -2.26
N ARG A 53 -31.88 -19.74 -3.49
CA ARG A 53 -31.04 -19.46 -4.67
C ARG A 53 -30.96 -17.96 -4.95
N ALA A 54 -32.09 -17.25 -4.87
CA ALA A 54 -32.13 -15.81 -5.02
C ALA A 54 -31.26 -15.11 -3.96
N PHE A 55 -31.30 -15.58 -2.71
CA PHE A 55 -30.46 -15.08 -1.64
C PHE A 55 -28.96 -15.24 -1.94
N LEU A 56 -28.52 -16.40 -2.45
CA LEU A 56 -27.11 -16.62 -2.81
C LEU A 56 -26.64 -15.66 -3.91
N VAL A 57 -27.48 -15.43 -4.92
CA VAL A 57 -27.19 -14.49 -6.01
C VAL A 57 -27.17 -13.03 -5.53
N ALA A 58 -28.18 -12.62 -4.75
CA ALA A 58 -28.26 -11.26 -4.21
C ALA A 58 -27.12 -10.96 -3.22
N SER A 59 -26.72 -11.93 -2.40
CA SER A 59 -25.63 -11.78 -1.43
C SER A 59 -24.28 -11.58 -2.14
N THR A 60 -24.02 -12.34 -3.21
CA THR A 60 -22.79 -12.17 -4.01
C THR A 60 -22.76 -10.82 -4.73
N GLY A 61 -23.89 -10.38 -5.27
CA GLY A 61 -24.05 -9.04 -5.84
C GLY A 61 -23.78 -7.93 -4.83
N THR A 62 -24.43 -7.99 -3.66
CA THR A 62 -24.28 -6.98 -2.60
C THR A 62 -22.84 -6.91 -2.10
N PHE A 63 -22.21 -8.07 -1.86
CA PHE A 63 -20.82 -8.13 -1.40
C PHE A 63 -19.85 -7.50 -2.40
N ALA A 64 -19.98 -7.82 -3.69
CA ALA A 64 -19.15 -7.23 -4.74
C ALA A 64 -19.42 -5.72 -4.91
N ALA A 65 -20.67 -5.29 -4.78
CA ALA A 65 -21.05 -3.88 -4.84
C ALA A 65 -20.36 -3.06 -3.75
N VAL A 66 -20.39 -3.53 -2.51
CA VAL A 66 -19.78 -2.82 -1.37
C VAL A 66 -18.26 -2.68 -1.56
N ILE A 67 -17.57 -3.76 -1.93
CA ILE A 67 -16.11 -3.71 -2.15
C ILE A 67 -15.75 -2.78 -3.31
N ALA A 68 -16.52 -2.81 -4.40
CA ALA A 68 -16.26 -1.95 -5.54
C ALA A 68 -16.56 -0.48 -5.24
N ALA A 69 -17.60 -0.20 -4.44
CA ALA A 69 -17.91 1.13 -3.95
C ALA A 69 -16.78 1.68 -3.07
N ASP A 70 -16.31 0.91 -2.09
CA ASP A 70 -15.21 1.31 -1.20
C ASP A 70 -13.93 1.59 -2.00
N ARG A 71 -13.61 0.74 -2.99
CA ARG A 71 -12.46 0.96 -3.87
C ARG A 71 -12.59 2.21 -4.72
N ALA A 72 -13.76 2.45 -5.31
CA ALA A 72 -14.01 3.63 -6.12
C ALA A 72 -13.96 4.91 -5.28
N SER A 73 -14.50 4.87 -4.06
CA SER A 73 -14.40 5.96 -3.08
C SER A 73 -12.95 6.26 -2.73
N ALA A 74 -12.19 5.24 -2.33
CA ALA A 74 -10.77 5.40 -2.00
C ALA A 74 -9.93 5.91 -3.18
N GLN A 75 -10.21 5.43 -4.40
CA GLN A 75 -9.53 5.88 -5.61
C GLN A 75 -9.83 7.35 -5.92
N TYR A 76 -11.10 7.77 -5.82
CA TYR A 76 -11.49 9.16 -6.02
C TYR A 76 -10.74 10.08 -5.05
N ASP A 77 -10.68 9.67 -3.78
CA ASP A 77 -9.99 10.37 -2.70
C ASP A 77 -8.50 10.58 -2.99
N ILE A 78 -7.84 9.56 -3.55
CA ILE A 78 -6.43 9.61 -3.95
C ILE A 78 -6.24 10.56 -5.13
N GLU A 79 -7.09 10.48 -6.14
CA GLU A 79 -6.98 11.27 -7.37
C GLU A 79 -7.22 12.78 -7.13
N HIS A 80 -8.15 13.11 -6.24
CA HIS A 80 -8.54 14.50 -5.94
C HIS A 80 -7.77 15.12 -4.78
N THR A 81 -6.84 14.38 -4.16
CA THR A 81 -5.95 14.89 -3.11
C THR A 81 -4.49 14.80 -3.56
N PRO A 82 -3.90 15.89 -4.12
CA PRO A 82 -2.53 15.89 -4.65
C PRO A 82 -1.47 15.47 -3.62
N GLU A 83 -1.71 15.73 -2.33
CA GLU A 83 -0.80 15.29 -1.27
C GLU A 83 -0.81 13.78 -1.07
N LYS A 84 -1.99 13.15 -1.00
CA LYS A 84 -2.14 11.68 -0.93
C LYS A 84 -1.53 11.03 -2.17
N LYS A 85 -1.79 11.59 -3.36
CA LYS A 85 -1.23 11.07 -4.62
C LYS A 85 0.30 11.11 -4.61
N ARG A 86 0.89 12.25 -4.24
CA ARG A 86 2.35 12.38 -4.12
C ARG A 86 2.95 11.47 -3.05
N GLN A 87 2.24 11.21 -1.94
CA GLN A 87 2.68 10.24 -0.93
C GLN A 87 2.75 8.83 -1.53
N ILE A 88 1.67 8.37 -2.18
CA ILE A 88 1.62 7.05 -2.82
C ILE A 88 2.68 6.90 -3.91
N GLU A 89 2.93 7.95 -4.71
CA GLU A 89 3.98 7.95 -5.73
C GLU A 89 5.37 7.81 -5.10
N ARG A 90 5.68 8.55 -4.03
CA ARG A 90 6.94 8.42 -3.30
C ARG A 90 7.11 7.03 -2.66
N GLU A 91 6.05 6.48 -2.08
CA GLU A 91 6.07 5.12 -1.53
C GLU A 91 6.39 4.10 -2.62
N LYS A 92 5.74 4.19 -3.79
CA LYS A 92 6.01 3.32 -4.94
C LYS A 92 7.44 3.44 -5.47
N GLU A 93 7.97 4.65 -5.55
CA GLU A 93 9.38 4.88 -5.96
C GLU A 93 10.34 4.26 -4.94
N ARG A 94 10.06 4.42 -3.65
CA ARG A 94 10.86 3.82 -2.57
C ARG A 94 10.81 2.30 -2.62
N GLU A 95 9.63 1.73 -2.80
CA GLU A 95 9.44 0.29 -2.97
C GLU A 95 10.17 -0.23 -4.21
N ALA A 96 10.11 0.47 -5.35
CA ALA A 96 10.82 0.07 -6.56
C ALA A 96 12.35 0.02 -6.36
N LEU A 97 12.92 1.00 -5.65
CA LEU A 97 14.34 1.01 -5.28
C LEU A 97 14.71 -0.07 -4.25
N TYR A 98 13.77 -0.42 -3.37
CA TYR A 98 13.94 -1.49 -2.39
C TYR A 98 13.90 -2.87 -3.06
N GLU A 99 13.00 -3.06 -4.03
CA GLU A 99 12.81 -4.29 -4.79
C GLU A 99 13.92 -4.56 -5.83
N SER A 100 14.58 -3.52 -6.34
CA SER A 100 15.61 -3.66 -7.39
C SER A 100 16.81 -4.50 -6.93
N ASN A 101 17.13 -4.49 -5.64
CA ASN A 101 18.27 -5.20 -5.06
C ASN A 101 17.96 -6.61 -4.54
N LYS A 102 16.70 -7.05 -4.63
CA LYS A 102 16.27 -8.35 -4.10
C LYS A 102 16.38 -9.48 -5.09
N THR A 103 16.69 -10.66 -4.58
CA THR A 103 16.59 -11.92 -5.33
C THR A 103 15.12 -12.31 -5.55
N ALA A 104 14.85 -13.12 -6.58
CA ALA A 104 13.48 -13.57 -6.90
C ALA A 104 12.79 -14.31 -5.73
N ILE A 105 13.57 -15.00 -4.90
CA ILE A 105 13.06 -15.72 -3.72
C ILE A 105 12.66 -14.74 -2.61
N GLU A 106 13.43 -13.68 -2.39
CA GLU A 106 13.09 -12.64 -1.40
C GLU A 106 11.81 -11.90 -1.83
N ARG A 107 11.72 -11.49 -3.10
CA ARG A 107 10.49 -10.87 -3.63
C ARG A 107 9.26 -11.75 -3.45
N ALA A 108 9.39 -13.05 -3.69
CA ALA A 108 8.29 -14.00 -3.49
C ALA A 108 7.87 -14.11 -2.01
N LYS A 109 8.83 -14.08 -1.08
CA LYS A 109 8.55 -14.10 0.37
C LYS A 109 7.87 -12.81 0.83
N ASP A 110 8.34 -11.66 0.36
CA ASP A 110 7.79 -10.37 0.74
C ASP A 110 6.37 -10.19 0.18
N TRP A 111 6.16 -10.60 -1.08
CA TRP A 111 4.83 -10.65 -1.68
C TRP A 111 3.88 -11.56 -0.88
N ALA A 112 4.34 -12.74 -0.46
CA ALA A 112 3.53 -13.65 0.34
C ALA A 112 3.18 -13.05 1.72
N THR A 113 4.11 -12.33 2.32
CA THR A 113 3.92 -11.65 3.61
C THR A 113 2.93 -10.49 3.49
N ALA A 114 3.05 -9.67 2.44
CA ALA A 114 2.11 -8.59 2.13
C ALA A 114 0.70 -9.13 1.83
N ASN A 115 0.60 -10.29 1.17
CA ASN A 115 -0.65 -10.94 0.81
C ASN A 115 -1.07 -12.04 1.79
N ARG A 116 -0.66 -11.95 3.06
CA ARG A 116 -0.95 -12.99 4.07
C ARG A 116 -2.43 -13.35 4.17
N TYR A 117 -3.33 -12.37 4.24
CA TYR A 117 -4.76 -12.65 4.42
C TYR A 117 -5.41 -13.22 3.15
N PRO A 118 -5.19 -12.66 1.94
CA PRO A 118 -5.62 -13.30 0.71
C PRO A 118 -5.08 -14.73 0.54
N LEU A 119 -3.82 -14.98 0.89
CA LEU A 119 -3.23 -16.32 0.81
C LEU A 119 -3.83 -17.28 1.82
N LEU A 120 -4.06 -16.84 3.06
CA LEU A 120 -4.76 -17.65 4.07
C LEU A 120 -6.19 -17.98 3.62
N PHE A 121 -6.89 -17.02 3.03
CA PHE A 121 -8.22 -17.25 2.46
C PHE A 121 -8.17 -18.23 1.28
N GLY A 122 -7.24 -18.04 0.34
CA GLY A 122 -7.04 -18.95 -0.78
C GLY A 122 -6.69 -20.36 -0.33
N PHE A 123 -5.80 -20.49 0.66
CA PHE A 123 -5.45 -21.76 1.29
C PHE A 123 -6.66 -22.42 1.97
N TRP A 124 -7.48 -21.64 2.67
CA TRP A 124 -8.71 -22.14 3.29
C TRP A 124 -9.71 -22.67 2.25
N VAL A 125 -9.92 -21.94 1.15
CA VAL A 125 -10.76 -22.42 0.04
C VAL A 125 -10.17 -23.67 -0.60
N ALA A 126 -8.85 -23.66 -0.84
CA ALA A 126 -8.14 -24.80 -1.42
C ALA A 126 -8.19 -26.04 -0.51
N SER A 127 -8.11 -25.89 0.81
CA SER A 127 -8.19 -27.01 1.75
C SER A 127 -9.59 -27.63 1.77
N MET A 128 -10.65 -26.82 1.71
CA MET A 128 -12.03 -27.32 1.58
C MET A 128 -12.26 -28.01 0.23
N ALA A 129 -11.81 -27.41 -0.87
CA ALA A 129 -11.97 -27.98 -2.20
C ALA A 129 -11.17 -29.29 -2.35
N GLY A 130 -9.93 -29.30 -1.85
CA GLY A 130 -9.06 -30.47 -1.84
C GLY A 130 -9.61 -31.59 -0.97
N SER A 131 -10.09 -31.28 0.24
CA SER A 131 -10.69 -32.29 1.13
C SER A 131 -11.95 -32.89 0.51
N TRP A 132 -12.82 -32.06 -0.10
CA TRP A 132 -14.00 -32.54 -0.80
C TRP A 132 -13.64 -33.40 -2.00
N HIS A 133 -12.66 -32.99 -2.83
CA HIS A 133 -12.21 -33.78 -3.98
C HIS A 133 -11.67 -35.15 -3.54
N MET A 134 -10.84 -35.19 -2.51
CA MET A 134 -10.27 -36.42 -1.96
C MET A 134 -11.36 -37.36 -1.42
N VAL A 135 -12.28 -36.85 -0.61
CA VAL A 135 -13.35 -37.66 0.00
C VAL A 135 -14.36 -38.14 -1.05
N ASN A 136 -14.65 -37.32 -2.07
CA ASN A 136 -15.60 -37.67 -3.10
C ASN A 136 -15.10 -38.82 -4.01
N ARG A 137 -13.78 -39.06 -4.08
CA ARG A 137 -13.20 -40.20 -4.80
C ARG A 137 -13.44 -41.56 -4.13
N ASN A 138 -13.80 -41.61 -2.84
CA ASN A 138 -14.08 -42.86 -2.17
C ASN A 138 -15.53 -43.33 -2.48
N PRO A 139 -15.74 -44.50 -3.14
CA PRO A 139 -17.06 -44.99 -3.48
C PRO A 139 -17.80 -45.65 -2.30
N TYR A 140 -17.10 -46.01 -1.23
CA TYR A 140 -17.65 -46.77 -0.10
C TYR A 140 -18.34 -45.91 0.97
N LEU A 141 -18.43 -44.60 0.77
CA LEU A 141 -19.02 -43.65 1.73
C LEU A 141 -20.32 -43.06 1.19
N SER A 142 -21.33 -43.01 2.05
CA SER A 142 -22.58 -42.29 1.76
C SER A 142 -22.33 -40.77 1.67
N GLY A 143 -23.23 -40.04 0.99
CA GLY A 143 -23.08 -38.59 0.78
C GLY A 143 -23.00 -37.78 2.08
N SER A 144 -23.72 -38.19 3.14
CA SER A 144 -23.65 -37.57 4.46
C SER A 144 -22.31 -37.81 5.15
N GLN A 145 -21.77 -39.03 5.07
CA GLN A 145 -20.43 -39.36 5.61
C GLN A 145 -19.33 -38.58 4.90
N LYS A 146 -19.43 -38.43 3.57
CA LYS A 146 -18.50 -37.62 2.78
C LYS A 146 -18.46 -36.17 3.25
N LEU A 147 -19.62 -35.58 3.56
CA LEU A 147 -19.71 -34.21 4.05
C LEU A 147 -19.05 -34.04 5.42
N VAL A 148 -19.31 -34.96 6.35
CA VAL A 148 -18.70 -34.92 7.69
C VAL A 148 -17.18 -35.05 7.61
N GLN A 149 -16.68 -36.02 6.84
CA GLN A 149 -15.24 -36.23 6.68
C GLN A 149 -14.55 -35.06 5.97
N ALA A 150 -15.15 -34.51 4.91
CA ALA A 150 -14.58 -33.38 4.20
C ALA A 150 -14.43 -32.15 5.10
N ARG A 151 -15.40 -31.91 6.00
CA ARG A 151 -15.32 -30.84 7.01
C ARG A 151 -14.22 -31.10 8.04
N MET A 152 -14.12 -32.33 8.55
CA MET A 152 -13.09 -32.72 9.51
C MET A 152 -11.68 -32.55 8.93
N TYR A 153 -11.47 -32.97 7.68
CA TYR A 153 -10.19 -32.78 6.98
C TYR A 153 -9.88 -31.31 6.67
N ALA A 154 -10.88 -30.51 6.28
CA ALA A 154 -10.67 -29.07 6.05
C ALA A 154 -10.30 -28.34 7.35
N GLN A 155 -10.96 -28.67 8.45
CA GLN A 155 -10.64 -28.14 9.78
C GLN A 155 -9.23 -28.54 10.22
N GLY A 156 -8.88 -29.83 10.07
CA GLY A 156 -7.53 -30.32 10.37
C GLY A 156 -6.45 -29.68 9.51
N GLY A 157 -6.71 -29.51 8.21
CA GLY A 157 -5.78 -28.85 7.28
C GLY A 157 -5.57 -27.37 7.60
N THR A 158 -6.63 -26.66 8.01
CA THR A 158 -6.53 -25.26 8.45
C THR A 158 -5.70 -25.16 9.74
N LEU A 159 -5.92 -26.07 10.69
CA LEU A 159 -5.14 -26.12 11.93
C LEU A 159 -3.66 -26.40 11.66
N ALA A 160 -3.37 -27.37 10.79
CA ALA A 160 -2.00 -27.70 10.37
C ALA A 160 -1.31 -26.51 9.69
N ALA A 161 -2.03 -25.75 8.86
CA ALA A 161 -1.49 -24.57 8.23
C ALA A 161 -1.22 -23.43 9.22
N LEU A 162 -2.13 -23.18 10.17
CA LEU A 162 -1.89 -22.21 11.24
C LEU A 162 -0.66 -22.57 12.06
N LEU A 163 -0.54 -23.83 12.48
CA LEU A 163 0.62 -24.33 13.21
C LEU A 163 1.91 -24.22 12.38
N GLY A 164 1.84 -24.51 11.08
CA GLY A 164 2.95 -24.33 10.14
C GLY A 164 3.36 -22.87 9.99
N SER A 165 2.41 -21.96 9.85
CA SER A 165 2.67 -20.51 9.80
C SER A 165 3.34 -20.02 11.08
N PHE A 166 2.84 -20.42 12.26
CA PHE A 166 3.45 -20.05 13.54
C PHE A 166 4.87 -20.62 13.71
N ALA A 167 5.12 -21.85 13.25
CA ALA A 167 6.45 -22.43 13.28
C ALA A 167 7.44 -21.64 12.39
N ILE A 168 7.01 -21.21 11.21
CA ILE A 168 7.83 -20.38 10.30
C ILE A 168 8.07 -19.01 10.92
N GLU A 169 7.03 -18.35 11.43
CA GLU A 169 7.14 -17.03 12.07
C GLU A 169 8.03 -17.07 13.31
N GLY A 170 7.89 -18.10 14.16
CA GLY A 170 8.75 -18.32 15.31
C GLY A 170 10.22 -18.58 14.94
N ALA A 171 10.47 -19.31 13.85
CA ALA A 171 11.82 -19.53 13.35
C ALA A 171 12.46 -18.26 12.76
N ASP A 172 11.67 -17.41 12.09
CA ASP A 172 12.14 -16.13 11.57
C ASP A 172 12.36 -15.10 12.70
N ALA A 173 11.50 -15.08 13.73
CA ALA A 173 11.69 -14.29 14.94
C ALA A 173 12.98 -14.67 15.69
N ALA A 174 13.27 -15.97 15.80
CA ALA A 174 14.51 -16.48 16.42
C ALA A 174 15.78 -16.11 15.64
N LYS A 175 15.68 -15.89 14.32
CA LYS A 175 16.79 -15.47 13.45
C LYS A 175 17.06 -13.96 13.49
N GLY A 176 16.31 -13.19 14.27
CA GLY A 176 16.58 -11.76 14.47
C GLY A 176 16.30 -10.89 13.24
N LYS A 177 15.46 -11.34 12.31
CA LYS A 177 14.85 -10.47 11.28
C LYS A 177 13.90 -9.48 11.97
N GLY A 178 14.48 -8.47 12.60
CA GLY A 178 13.79 -7.45 13.37
C GLY A 178 13.60 -6.14 12.59
N ARG A 179 13.17 -5.12 13.34
CA ARG A 179 12.75 -3.76 12.96
C ARG A 179 13.69 -2.95 12.03
N TRP A 180 14.90 -3.43 11.81
CA TRP A 180 15.92 -2.75 11.01
C TRP A 180 16.62 -3.78 10.13
N GLU A 181 16.51 -3.62 8.82
CA GLU A 181 17.25 -4.41 7.86
C GLU A 181 18.32 -3.52 7.22
N THR A 182 19.59 -3.92 7.34
CA THR A 182 20.68 -3.23 6.67
C THR A 182 20.73 -3.69 5.23
N ILE A 183 20.33 -2.83 4.31
CA ILE A 183 20.41 -3.11 2.89
C ILE A 183 21.64 -2.45 2.33
N ARG A 184 22.36 -3.25 1.54
CA ARG A 184 23.54 -2.88 0.80
C ARG A 184 23.09 -2.33 -0.55
N ILE A 185 23.03 -1.01 -0.66
CA ILE A 185 22.66 -0.31 -1.89
C ILE A 185 23.95 0.01 -2.65
N ILE A 186 24.02 -0.34 -3.94
CA ILE A 186 25.13 0.07 -4.81
C ILE A 186 24.99 1.57 -5.09
N ASP A 187 26.06 2.34 -4.89
CA ASP A 187 26.06 3.80 -5.02
C ASP A 187 25.63 4.27 -6.43
N PRO A 188 24.51 5.01 -6.58
CA PRO A 188 24.04 5.51 -7.88
C PRO A 188 24.93 6.56 -8.54
N ASN A 189 25.91 7.14 -7.83
CA ASN A 189 26.82 8.16 -8.36
C ASN A 189 28.22 7.62 -8.70
N ASP A 190 28.46 6.32 -8.58
CA ASP A 190 29.73 5.68 -8.90
C ASP A 190 29.63 4.89 -10.23
N PRO A 191 30.28 5.34 -11.33
CA PRO A 191 30.23 4.64 -12.61
C PRO A 191 30.84 3.22 -12.56
N GLU A 192 31.64 2.91 -11.53
CA GLU A 192 32.27 1.58 -11.37
C GLU A 192 31.46 0.60 -10.50
N HIS A 193 30.35 1.01 -9.87
CA HIS A 193 29.50 0.17 -9.00
C HIS A 193 30.26 -0.54 -7.85
N LYS A 194 31.38 0.02 -7.37
CA LYS A 194 32.22 -0.65 -6.35
C LYS A 194 31.84 -0.28 -4.91
N HIS A 195 31.17 0.85 -4.72
CA HIS A 195 30.85 1.35 -3.38
C HIS A 195 29.44 0.91 -2.97
N VAL A 196 29.39 0.18 -1.85
CA VAL A 196 28.15 -0.31 -1.24
C VAL A 196 27.82 0.58 -0.05
N ILE A 197 26.72 1.31 -0.13
CA ILE A 197 26.18 2.12 0.95
C ILE A 197 25.28 1.21 1.81
N GLU A 198 25.65 1.03 3.07
CA GLU A 198 24.82 0.33 4.05
C GLU A 198 23.71 1.29 4.53
N LYS A 199 22.50 1.14 3.99
CA LYS A 199 21.33 1.88 4.43
C LYS A 199 20.49 1.01 5.35
N LYS A 200 20.35 1.42 6.62
CA LYS A 200 19.39 0.81 7.55
C LYS A 200 17.99 1.24 7.15
N ILE A 201 17.18 0.31 6.66
CA ILE A 201 15.79 0.55 6.32
C ILE A 201 14.92 0.03 7.47
N HIS A 202 14.11 0.92 8.04
CA HIS A 202 13.11 0.58 9.04
C HIS A 202 11.91 -0.07 8.34
N HIS A 203 11.43 -1.19 8.87
CA HIS A 203 10.18 -1.78 8.41
C HIS A 203 9.03 -1.31 9.30
N GLU A 204 8.03 -0.69 8.70
CA GLU A 204 6.80 -0.31 9.42
C GLU A 204 6.06 -1.55 9.91
N ARG A 205 5.59 -1.52 11.16
CA ARG A 205 4.78 -2.56 11.78
C ARG A 205 3.34 -2.55 11.26
N TYR A 206 2.86 -1.38 10.87
CA TYR A 206 1.57 -1.13 10.23
C TYR A 206 1.72 0.08 9.32
N ALA A 207 0.93 0.11 8.24
CA ALA A 207 0.99 1.20 7.26
C ALA A 207 0.78 2.55 7.96
N GLY A 208 1.76 3.45 7.79
CA GLY A 208 1.72 4.81 8.32
C GLY A 208 2.42 5.02 9.66
N GLU A 209 3.11 4.01 10.20
CA GLU A 209 3.89 4.16 11.44
C GLU A 209 4.98 5.23 11.33
N ASP A 210 5.61 5.39 10.17
CA ASP A 210 6.69 6.36 9.97
C ASP A 210 6.23 7.65 9.28
N GLN A 211 4.95 7.78 8.91
CA GLN A 211 4.41 8.98 8.27
C GLN A 211 4.68 10.26 9.07
N TRP A 212 4.64 10.19 10.41
CA TRP A 212 4.96 11.34 11.24
C TRP A 212 6.45 11.71 11.18
N ARG A 213 7.36 10.73 11.08
CA ARG A 213 8.80 10.99 10.92
C ARG A 213 9.07 11.69 9.61
N GLU A 214 8.41 11.24 8.54
CA GLU A 214 8.51 11.85 7.23
C GLU A 214 7.94 13.27 7.19
N MET A 215 6.80 13.52 7.85
CA MET A 215 6.25 14.88 7.97
C MET A 215 7.19 15.80 8.74
N VAL A 216 7.82 15.31 9.81
CA VAL A 216 8.80 16.06 10.59
C VAL A 216 10.06 16.33 9.76
N GLU A 217 10.60 15.33 9.08
CA GLU A 217 11.78 15.49 8.23
C GLU A 217 11.53 16.49 7.09
N ALA A 218 10.35 16.44 6.47
CA ALA A 218 9.95 17.39 5.45
C ALA A 218 9.82 18.82 6.00
N GLU A 219 9.28 19.01 7.21
CA GLU A 219 9.24 20.33 7.86
C GLU A 219 10.63 20.83 8.26
N GLU A 220 11.51 19.95 8.78
CA GLU A 220 12.90 20.31 9.07
C GLU A 220 13.66 20.74 7.81
N GLN A 221 13.42 20.08 6.68
CA GLN A 221 13.99 20.48 5.39
C GLN A 221 13.47 21.86 4.95
N ARG A 222 12.15 22.10 5.03
CA ARG A 222 11.56 23.42 4.74
C ARG A 222 12.13 24.50 5.64
N GLU A 223 12.34 24.22 6.92
CA GLU A 223 12.92 25.18 7.86
C GLU A 223 14.39 25.47 7.54
N LYS A 224 15.17 24.45 7.16
CA LYS A 224 16.56 24.61 6.68
C LYS A 224 16.61 25.46 5.41
N GLU A 225 15.74 25.21 4.43
CA GLU A 225 15.65 26.02 3.21
C GLU A 225 15.30 27.48 3.51
N ARG A 226 14.32 27.71 4.41
CA ARG A 226 13.95 29.07 4.85
C ARG A 226 15.11 29.77 5.57
N LYS A 227 15.84 29.07 6.44
CA LYS A 227 17.03 29.59 7.14
C LYS A 227 18.15 29.90 6.15
N ALA A 228 18.42 29.03 5.18
CA ALA A 228 19.41 29.26 4.13
C ALA A 228 19.05 30.46 3.25
N ALA A 229 17.78 30.59 2.85
CA ALA A 229 17.28 31.73 2.08
C ALA A 229 17.32 33.05 2.88
N ALA A 230 17.10 33.00 4.20
CA ALA A 230 17.24 34.17 5.07
C ALA A 230 18.70 34.58 5.25
N GLN A 231 19.61 33.63 5.43
CA GLN A 231 21.06 33.87 5.51
C GLN A 231 21.61 34.42 4.18
N GLY A 232 21.17 33.89 3.04
CA GLY A 232 21.53 34.41 1.72
C GLY A 232 21.08 35.87 1.52
N ARG A 233 19.86 36.21 1.95
CA ARG A 233 19.35 37.59 1.94
C ARG A 233 20.12 38.52 2.87
N GLN A 234 20.51 38.06 4.06
CA GLN A 234 21.35 38.84 4.97
C GLN A 234 22.77 39.06 4.43
N GLN A 235 23.35 38.06 3.76
CA GLN A 235 24.66 38.18 3.12
C GLN A 235 24.60 39.16 1.95
N GLN A 236 23.56 39.11 1.11
CA GLN A 236 23.36 40.08 0.04
C GLN A 236 23.16 41.50 0.58
N ALA A 237 22.36 41.68 1.64
CA ALA A 237 22.17 42.98 2.28
C ALA A 237 23.48 43.57 2.84
N LYS A 238 24.32 42.74 3.50
CA LYS A 238 25.65 43.14 3.98
C LYS A 238 26.61 43.48 2.84
N GLN A 239 26.57 42.74 1.73
CA GLN A 239 27.38 43.06 0.55
C GLN A 239 26.95 44.40 -0.08
N HIS A 240 25.65 44.68 -0.13
CA HIS A 240 25.12 45.95 -0.63
C HIS A 240 25.50 47.13 0.27
N GLN A 241 25.43 46.97 1.60
CA GLN A 241 25.90 48.00 2.56
C GLN A 241 27.40 48.26 2.43
N ASN A 242 28.24 47.21 2.46
CA ASN A 242 29.69 47.37 2.29
C ASN A 242 30.08 48.00 0.94
N ALA A 243 29.29 47.78 -0.11
CA ALA A 243 29.50 48.42 -1.41
C ALA A 243 29.06 49.89 -1.44
N ALA A 244 28.02 50.26 -0.67
CA ALA A 244 27.59 51.64 -0.47
C ALA A 244 28.61 52.43 0.37
N ASP A 245 29.05 51.87 1.50
CA ASP A 245 30.05 52.49 2.38
C ASP A 245 31.38 52.74 1.64
N LYS A 246 31.84 51.79 0.83
CA LYS A 246 33.03 51.97 -0.02
C LYS A 246 32.86 53.03 -1.12
N LYS A 247 31.64 53.30 -1.56
CA LYS A 247 31.36 54.38 -2.52
C LYS A 247 31.37 55.74 -1.83
N GLU A 248 30.78 55.85 -0.64
CA GLU A 248 30.83 57.06 0.18
C GLU A 248 32.28 57.40 0.59
N GLU A 249 33.05 56.42 1.07
CA GLU A 249 34.46 56.63 1.44
C GLU A 249 35.32 57.11 0.25
N LYS A 250 35.01 56.64 -0.97
CA LYS A 250 35.68 57.10 -2.19
C LYS A 250 35.24 58.49 -2.62
N ALA A 251 33.98 58.87 -2.38
CA ALA A 251 33.46 60.20 -2.66
C ALA A 251 34.09 61.23 -1.69
N GLU A 252 34.15 60.92 -0.39
CA GLU A 252 34.79 61.79 0.62
C GLU A 252 36.29 61.96 0.36
N LYS A 253 37.01 60.88 0.02
CA LYS A 253 38.43 60.96 -0.38
C LYS A 253 38.64 61.75 -1.67
N GLY A 254 37.65 61.75 -2.57
CA GLY A 254 37.65 62.57 -3.79
C GLY A 254 37.45 64.06 -3.50
N GLU A 255 36.54 64.41 -2.59
CA GLU A 255 36.31 65.78 -2.14
C GLU A 255 37.49 66.35 -1.34
N GLN A 256 38.10 65.56 -0.45
CA GLN A 256 39.30 65.99 0.27
C GLN A 256 40.48 66.27 -0.66
N LYS A 257 40.70 65.44 -1.69
CA LYS A 257 41.75 65.67 -2.70
C LYS A 257 41.52 66.90 -3.58
N ASN A 258 40.26 67.30 -3.79
CA ASN A 258 39.93 68.53 -4.52
C ASN A 258 40.12 69.78 -3.66
N LYS A 259 39.91 69.69 -2.35
CA LYS A 259 40.16 70.79 -1.40
C LYS A 259 41.65 71.05 -1.15
N GLU A 260 42.52 70.07 -1.26
CA GLU A 260 43.99 70.24 -1.14
C GLU A 260 44.67 70.79 -2.41
N LYS A 261 43.95 70.90 -3.55
CA LYS A 261 44.49 71.37 -4.84
C LYS A 261 44.03 72.77 -5.25
N ALA A 262 43.25 73.45 -4.40
CA ALA A 262 42.82 74.85 -4.57
C ALA A 262 43.54 75.72 -3.54
#